data_AF-A0A2V7K3M8-F1
#
_entry.id   AF-A0A2V7K3M8-F1
#
_cell.length_a   1.000
_cell.length_b   1.000
_cell.length_c   1.000
_cell.angle_alpha   90.00
_cell.angle_beta   90.00
_cell.angle_gamma   90.00
#
_symmetry.space_group_name_H-M   'P 1'
#
loop_
_entity.id
_entity.type
_entity.pdbx_description
1 polymer ?
#
loop_
_entity_poly.entity_id
_entity_poly.type
_entity_poly.pdbx_seq_one_letter_code
_entity_poly.pdbx_strand_id
1 'polypeptide(L)'
;MRFVAGLTVAAAAAAPAQLAVQQPTEKLLLVPLAAKTPTDSVTSVAVMDLAREKLAQLVRYKVMVVPKQKLCEALKASDFACDVLLDESQANLLAKFLTVNAYTTGTFEHNGATLVARIRVRDIGSSGLAALVTVTSANPGTAASLGDAIGQRLATIVRAAEEARNCNDQRQKSQFSKALDAARKALAIEPNLTAAHLCVATVYEAQRMPADSMIAAA
;
A
#
# COMPACT_ATOMS: atom_id res chain seq x y z
N MET A 1 -31.62 60.88 36.77
CA MET A 1 -32.34 59.87 35.96
C MET A 1 -31.47 58.61 35.91
N ARG A 2 -32.04 57.47 36.28
CA ARG A 2 -31.38 56.17 36.46
C ARG A 2 -31.03 55.54 35.11
N PHE A 3 -29.82 55.00 34.94
CA PHE A 3 -29.51 54.03 33.89
C PHE A 3 -29.14 52.68 34.53
N VAL A 4 -29.86 51.65 34.11
CA VAL A 4 -29.85 50.28 34.63
C VAL A 4 -28.78 49.49 33.89
N ALA A 5 -27.95 48.77 34.66
CA ALA A 5 -26.96 47.82 34.16
C ALA A 5 -27.64 46.55 33.63
N GLY A 6 -27.37 46.19 32.37
CA GLY A 6 -27.74 44.90 31.80
C GLY A 6 -26.49 44.08 31.51
N LEU A 7 -26.16 43.14 32.41
CA LEU A 7 -25.20 42.07 32.14
C LEU A 7 -25.90 40.97 31.32
N THR A 8 -25.54 40.84 30.05
CA THR A 8 -25.89 39.66 29.25
C THR A 8 -24.74 38.67 29.28
N VAL A 9 -24.97 37.52 29.92
CA VAL A 9 -24.06 36.37 29.89
C VAL A 9 -24.18 35.72 28.52
N ALA A 10 -23.14 35.84 27.69
CA ALA A 10 -23.03 35.09 26.45
C ALA A 10 -22.65 33.64 26.78
N ALA A 11 -23.58 32.70 26.55
CA ALA A 11 -23.29 31.28 26.59
C ALA A 11 -22.39 30.91 25.41
N ALA A 12 -21.16 30.48 25.70
CA ALA A 12 -20.27 29.90 24.71
C ALA A 12 -20.81 28.53 24.28
N ALA A 13 -21.35 28.45 23.07
CA ALA A 13 -21.73 27.18 22.48
C ALA A 13 -20.45 26.38 22.16
N ALA A 14 -20.28 25.23 22.83
CA ALA A 14 -19.24 24.27 22.48
C ALA A 14 -19.59 23.60 21.14
N ALA A 15 -18.83 23.89 20.10
CA ALA A 15 -18.93 23.17 18.84
C ALA A 15 -18.49 21.71 19.03
N PRO A 16 -19.23 20.72 18.53
CA PRO A 16 -18.79 19.33 18.59
C PRO A 16 -17.55 19.17 17.72
N ALA A 17 -16.46 18.68 18.30
CA ALA A 17 -15.27 18.29 17.57
C ALA A 17 -15.63 17.14 16.61
N GLN A 18 -15.85 17.46 15.34
CA GLN A 18 -15.96 16.45 14.30
C GLN A 18 -14.58 15.77 14.20
N LEU A 19 -14.52 14.48 14.54
CA LEU A 19 -13.37 13.62 14.27
C LEU A 19 -13.06 13.74 12.78
N ALA A 20 -12.04 14.53 12.44
CA ALA A 20 -11.54 14.63 11.08
C ALA A 20 -11.15 13.20 10.66
N VAL A 21 -11.85 12.66 9.66
CA VAL A 21 -11.45 11.40 9.03
C VAL A 21 -10.04 11.64 8.49
N GLN A 22 -9.02 11.07 9.15
CA GLN A 22 -7.67 11.12 8.66
C GLN A 22 -7.66 10.49 7.28
N GLN A 23 -7.40 11.30 6.26
CA GLN A 23 -7.23 10.79 4.91
C GLN A 23 -5.99 9.91 4.88
N PRO A 24 -6.02 8.77 4.16
CA PRO A 24 -4.83 7.95 3.97
C PRO A 24 -3.67 8.79 3.45
N THR A 25 -2.54 8.77 4.15
CA THR A 25 -1.33 9.52 3.75
C THR A 25 -0.61 8.82 2.59
N GLU A 26 -0.69 7.49 2.56
CA GLU A 26 -0.03 6.68 1.54
C GLU A 26 -0.93 6.46 0.33
N LYS A 27 -0.34 6.59 -0.85
CA LYS A 27 -0.97 6.32 -2.14
C LYS A 27 -0.31 5.12 -2.81
N LEU A 28 -1.15 4.18 -3.28
CA LEU A 28 -0.70 2.97 -3.96
C LEU A 28 -1.30 2.90 -5.36
N LEU A 29 -0.42 2.78 -6.36
CA LEU A 29 -0.79 2.60 -7.76
C LEU A 29 -0.74 1.13 -8.16
N LEU A 30 -1.85 0.62 -8.72
CA LEU A 30 -1.87 -0.69 -9.36
C LEU A 30 -1.84 -0.51 -10.88
N VAL A 31 -0.76 -0.96 -11.51
CA VAL A 31 -0.66 -1.04 -12.98
C VAL A 31 -0.84 -2.48 -13.48
N PRO A 32 -1.33 -2.69 -14.72
CA PRO A 32 -1.34 -3.99 -15.36
C PRO A 32 0.02 -4.69 -15.30
N LEU A 33 0.02 -6.01 -15.17
CA LEU A 33 1.24 -6.81 -15.12
C LEU A 33 1.72 -7.12 -16.54
N ALA A 34 3.03 -7.23 -16.72
CA ALA A 34 3.61 -7.63 -18.00
C ALA A 34 3.18 -9.06 -18.34
N ALA A 35 2.38 -9.21 -19.39
CA ALA A 35 1.93 -10.50 -19.85
C ALA A 35 3.04 -11.21 -20.65
N LYS A 36 3.24 -12.51 -20.41
CA LYS A 36 4.24 -13.29 -21.17
C LYS A 36 3.86 -13.48 -22.64
N THR A 37 2.57 -13.46 -22.96
CA THR A 37 2.06 -13.58 -24.33
C THR A 37 1.11 -12.43 -24.65
N PRO A 38 0.98 -12.01 -25.92
CA PRO A 38 0.09 -10.93 -26.31
C PRO A 38 -1.40 -11.20 -26.00
N THR A 39 -1.81 -12.47 -26.00
CA THR A 39 -3.18 -12.91 -25.64
C THR A 39 -3.50 -12.69 -24.18
N ASP A 40 -2.48 -12.67 -23.33
CA ASP A 40 -2.62 -12.57 -21.87
C ASP A 40 -2.70 -11.11 -21.40
N SER A 41 -2.39 -10.15 -22.28
CA SER A 41 -2.40 -8.71 -21.97
C SER A 41 -3.78 -8.23 -21.53
N VAL A 42 -4.85 -8.60 -22.25
CA VAL A 42 -6.23 -8.21 -21.92
C VAL A 42 -6.66 -8.79 -20.57
N THR A 43 -6.33 -10.06 -20.33
CA THR A 43 -6.61 -10.73 -19.05
C THR A 43 -5.85 -10.09 -17.89
N SER A 44 -4.59 -9.71 -18.10
CA SER A 44 -3.77 -9.00 -17.10
C SER A 44 -4.40 -7.66 -16.71
N VAL A 45 -4.87 -6.86 -17.69
CA VAL A 45 -5.58 -5.60 -17.41
C VAL A 45 -6.84 -5.87 -16.58
N ALA A 46 -7.68 -6.82 -17.00
CA ALA A 46 -8.92 -7.15 -16.29
C ALA A 46 -8.67 -7.65 -14.85
N VAL A 47 -7.67 -8.51 -14.65
CA VAL A 47 -7.26 -9.01 -13.33
C VAL A 47 -6.82 -7.86 -12.42
N MET A 48 -5.97 -6.96 -12.92
CA MET A 48 -5.46 -5.85 -12.11
C MET A 48 -6.50 -4.76 -11.85
N ASP A 49 -7.49 -4.61 -12.74
CA ASP A 49 -8.66 -3.76 -12.49
C ASP A 49 -9.52 -4.28 -11.35
N LEU A 50 -9.85 -5.56 -11.37
CA LEU A 50 -10.59 -6.23 -10.29
C LEU A 50 -9.81 -6.21 -8.98
N ALA A 51 -8.50 -6.45 -9.03
CA ALA A 51 -7.63 -6.35 -7.86
C ALA A 51 -7.61 -4.95 -7.25
N ARG A 52 -7.62 -3.90 -8.09
CA ARG A 52 -7.67 -2.51 -7.65
C ARG A 52 -8.97 -2.19 -6.95
N GLU A 53 -10.10 -2.56 -7.52
CA GLU A 53 -11.41 -2.36 -6.91
C GLU A 53 -11.52 -3.09 -5.57
N LYS A 54 -11.10 -4.36 -5.54
CA LYS A 54 -11.10 -5.16 -4.32
C LYS A 54 -10.21 -4.56 -3.24
N LEU A 55 -8.98 -4.18 -3.59
CA LEU A 55 -8.04 -3.59 -2.66
C LEU A 55 -8.61 -2.27 -2.10
N ALA A 56 -9.11 -1.39 -2.97
CA ALA A 56 -9.68 -0.11 -2.58
C ALA A 56 -10.81 -0.27 -1.55
N GLN A 57 -11.65 -1.30 -1.69
CA GLN A 57 -12.70 -1.62 -0.71
C GLN A 57 -12.13 -2.04 0.65
N LEU A 58 -11.08 -2.86 0.65
CA LEU A 58 -10.49 -3.44 1.86
C LEU A 58 -9.62 -2.45 2.64
N VAL A 59 -8.94 -1.52 1.97
CA VAL A 59 -7.95 -0.64 2.59
C VAL A 59 -8.34 0.84 2.58
N ARG A 60 -9.61 1.16 2.36
CA ARG A 60 -10.12 2.53 2.16
C ARG A 60 -9.69 3.58 3.20
N TYR A 61 -9.44 3.17 4.44
CA TYR A 61 -9.02 4.05 5.53
C TYR A 61 -7.51 4.00 5.83
N LYS A 62 -6.74 3.19 5.08
CA LYS A 62 -5.33 2.88 5.36
C LYS A 62 -4.41 3.36 4.25
N VAL A 63 -4.82 3.18 2.99
CA VAL A 63 -4.07 3.55 1.80
C VAL A 63 -5.04 4.04 0.72
N MET A 64 -4.69 5.13 0.04
CA MET A 64 -5.42 5.59 -1.14
C MET A 64 -4.98 4.77 -2.35
N VAL A 65 -5.85 3.86 -2.80
CA VAL A 65 -5.64 3.13 -4.05
C VAL A 65 -6.03 4.04 -5.21
N VAL A 66 -5.09 4.31 -6.12
CA VAL A 66 -5.36 5.18 -7.28
C VAL A 66 -6.48 4.57 -8.13
N PRO A 67 -7.62 5.26 -8.32
CA PRO A 67 -8.73 4.74 -9.14
C PRO A 67 -8.36 4.59 -10.62
N LYS A 68 -9.06 3.71 -11.35
CA LYS A 68 -8.82 3.51 -12.80
C LYS A 68 -8.99 4.80 -13.59
N GLN A 69 -9.96 5.64 -13.23
CA GLN A 69 -10.23 6.92 -13.89
C GLN A 69 -9.00 7.85 -13.81
N LYS A 70 -8.39 7.96 -12.62
CA LYS A 70 -7.20 8.79 -12.40
C LYS A 70 -5.97 8.25 -13.11
N LEU A 71 -5.83 6.92 -13.16
CA LEU A 71 -4.81 6.26 -13.97
C LEU A 71 -4.99 6.59 -15.46
N CYS A 72 -6.18 6.42 -16.03
CA CYS A 72 -6.45 6.73 -17.43
C CYS A 72 -6.21 8.21 -17.77
N GLU A 73 -6.63 9.13 -16.90
CA GLU A 73 -6.40 10.58 -17.06
C GLU A 73 -4.90 10.90 -17.15
N ALA A 74 -4.10 10.31 -16.26
CA ALA A 74 -2.65 10.53 -16.23
C ALA A 74 -1.92 9.90 -17.42
N LEU A 75 -2.34 8.71 -17.85
CA LEU A 75 -1.81 8.05 -19.04
C LEU A 75 -2.13 8.86 -20.31
N LYS A 76 -3.36 9.34 -20.43
CA LYS A 76 -3.79 10.18 -21.57
C LYS A 76 -3.04 11.51 -21.61
N ALA A 77 -2.73 12.10 -20.46
CA ALA A 77 -1.89 13.31 -20.38
C ALA A 77 -0.46 13.09 -20.88
N SER A 78 -0.03 11.83 -21.00
CA SER A 78 1.28 11.41 -21.50
C SER A 78 1.19 10.68 -22.85
N ASP A 79 0.08 10.85 -23.59
CA ASP A 79 -0.20 10.20 -24.89
C ASP A 79 -0.19 8.65 -24.88
N PHE A 80 -0.43 8.03 -23.72
CA PHE A 80 -0.61 6.58 -23.60
C PHE A 80 -2.08 6.15 -23.58
N ALA A 81 -2.35 4.96 -24.12
CA ALA A 81 -3.65 4.30 -23.98
C ALA A 81 -3.88 3.85 -22.52
N CYS A 82 -5.12 3.82 -22.04
CA CYS A 82 -5.39 3.44 -20.64
C CYS A 82 -5.06 1.96 -20.33
N ASP A 83 -5.23 1.07 -21.32
CA ASP A 83 -4.99 -0.36 -21.15
C ASP A 83 -3.59 -0.79 -21.64
N VAL A 84 -2.63 0.15 -21.69
CA VAL A 84 -1.25 -0.14 -22.07
C VAL A 84 -0.53 -0.95 -20.97
N LEU A 85 0.29 -1.90 -21.40
CA LEU A 85 1.24 -2.54 -20.49
C LEU A 85 2.48 -1.65 -20.37
N LEU A 86 2.76 -1.21 -19.15
CA LEU A 86 3.90 -0.35 -18.86
C LEU A 86 5.11 -1.19 -18.47
N ASP A 87 6.28 -0.85 -18.98
CA ASP A 87 7.52 -1.34 -18.42
C ASP A 87 7.84 -0.69 -17.06
N GLU A 88 8.90 -1.15 -16.40
CA GLU A 88 9.30 -0.65 -15.09
C GLU A 88 9.66 0.85 -15.08
N SER A 89 10.30 1.34 -16.16
CA SER A 89 10.70 2.74 -16.29
C SER A 89 9.47 3.63 -16.45
N GLN A 90 8.56 3.26 -17.33
CA GLN A 90 7.30 3.96 -17.58
C GLN A 90 6.39 3.96 -16.34
N ALA A 91 6.27 2.82 -15.65
CA ALA A 91 5.51 2.72 -14.40
C ALA A 91 6.09 3.65 -13.31
N ASN A 92 7.42 3.75 -13.21
CA ASN A 92 8.07 4.66 -12.27
C ASN A 92 7.84 6.14 -12.62
N LEU A 93 7.89 6.51 -13.90
CA LEU A 93 7.60 7.88 -14.35
C LEU A 93 6.15 8.26 -14.02
N LEU A 94 5.20 7.37 -14.32
CA LEU A 94 3.79 7.56 -13.98
C LEU A 94 3.57 7.65 -12.47
N ALA A 95 4.23 6.79 -11.69
CA ALA A 95 4.15 6.82 -10.23
C ALA A 95 4.61 8.18 -9.66
N LYS A 96 5.71 8.73 -10.18
CA LYS A 96 6.19 10.07 -9.83
C LYS A 96 5.22 11.16 -10.26
N PHE A 97 4.67 11.09 -11.47
CA PHE A 97 3.67 12.04 -11.97
C PHE A 97 2.41 12.07 -11.10
N LEU A 98 1.94 10.90 -10.67
CA LEU A 98 0.80 10.75 -9.76
C LEU A 98 1.14 10.99 -8.29
N THR A 99 2.39 11.30 -7.94
CA THR A 99 2.89 11.51 -6.57
C THR A 99 2.54 10.35 -5.63
N VAL A 100 2.65 9.10 -6.11
CA VAL A 100 2.32 7.93 -5.28
C VAL A 100 3.51 7.49 -4.43
N ASN A 101 3.22 6.81 -3.32
CA ASN A 101 4.24 6.30 -2.41
C ASN A 101 4.71 4.90 -2.81
N ALA A 102 3.84 4.12 -3.45
CA ALA A 102 4.19 2.80 -3.96
C ALA A 102 3.42 2.46 -5.24
N TYR A 103 3.97 1.54 -6.03
CA TYR A 103 3.30 1.00 -7.22
C TYR A 103 3.59 -0.50 -7.44
N THR A 104 2.66 -1.23 -8.05
CA THR A 104 2.86 -2.64 -8.40
C THR A 104 3.53 -2.79 -9.76
N THR A 105 4.39 -3.78 -9.93
CA THR A 105 4.89 -4.26 -11.23
C THR A 105 4.96 -5.77 -11.19
N GLY A 106 5.25 -6.42 -12.31
CA GLY A 106 5.54 -7.84 -12.33
C GLY A 106 5.03 -8.53 -13.57
N THR A 107 4.79 -9.83 -13.47
CA THR A 107 4.45 -10.68 -14.61
C THR A 107 3.15 -11.42 -14.41
N PHE A 108 2.44 -11.63 -15.50
CA PHE A 108 1.23 -12.45 -15.57
C PHE A 108 1.40 -13.56 -16.60
N GLU A 109 0.93 -14.76 -16.26
CA GLU A 109 0.95 -15.92 -17.14
C GLU A 109 -0.21 -16.88 -16.87
N HIS A 110 -0.65 -17.58 -17.93
CA HIS A 110 -1.41 -18.81 -17.77
C HIS A 110 -0.48 -19.98 -17.44
N ASN A 111 -0.87 -20.78 -16.46
CA ASN A 111 -0.24 -22.05 -16.12
C ASN A 111 -1.30 -23.16 -16.20
N GLY A 112 -1.48 -23.71 -17.40
CA GLY A 112 -2.56 -24.66 -17.68
C GLY A 112 -3.93 -24.01 -17.47
N ALA A 113 -4.74 -24.61 -16.58
CA ALA A 113 -6.06 -24.08 -16.22
C ALA A 113 -6.03 -22.98 -15.14
N THR A 114 -4.85 -22.61 -14.63
CA THR A 114 -4.69 -21.62 -13.56
C THR A 114 -4.02 -20.35 -14.08
N LEU A 115 -4.30 -19.23 -13.44
CA LEU A 115 -3.65 -17.95 -13.71
C LEU A 115 -2.64 -17.64 -12.60
N VAL A 116 -1.46 -17.17 -12.96
CA VAL A 116 -0.39 -16.85 -12.01
C VAL A 116 0.05 -15.40 -12.20
N ALA A 117 0.06 -14.65 -11.09
CA ALA A 117 0.56 -13.29 -11.01
C ALA A 117 1.75 -13.24 -10.05
N ARG A 118 2.91 -12.79 -10.56
CA ARG A 118 4.08 -12.46 -9.73
C ARG A 118 4.11 -10.95 -9.61
N ILE A 119 3.89 -10.42 -8.42
CA ILE A 119 3.72 -9.01 -8.16
C ILE A 119 4.84 -8.52 -7.26
N ARG A 120 5.50 -7.45 -7.69
CA ARG A 120 6.48 -6.70 -6.93
C ARG A 120 5.90 -5.33 -6.62
N VAL A 121 5.69 -5.04 -5.35
CA VAL A 121 5.32 -3.70 -4.87
C VAL A 121 6.61 -2.92 -4.66
N ARG A 122 6.75 -1.82 -5.40
CA ARG A 122 7.87 -0.90 -5.32
C ARG A 122 7.48 0.27 -4.45
N ASP A 123 8.23 0.45 -3.36
CA ASP A 123 8.09 1.60 -2.48
C ASP A 123 9.06 2.69 -2.93
N ILE A 124 8.52 3.88 -3.18
CA ILE A 124 9.26 5.08 -3.58
C ILE A 124 9.04 6.25 -2.60
N GLY A 125 8.20 6.05 -1.58
CA GLY A 125 7.78 7.08 -0.63
C GLY A 125 7.99 6.69 0.84
N SER A 126 8.75 5.63 1.13
CA SER A 126 8.92 5.09 2.50
C SER A 126 7.59 4.67 3.15
N SER A 127 6.65 4.18 2.34
CA SER A 127 5.33 3.73 2.77
C SER A 127 5.35 2.42 3.57
N GLY A 128 6.45 1.67 3.50
CA GLY A 128 6.60 0.34 4.10
C GLY A 128 5.92 -0.77 3.28
N LEU A 129 5.43 -0.46 2.07
CA LEU A 129 4.66 -1.39 1.24
C LEU A 129 5.52 -2.31 0.36
N ALA A 130 6.84 -2.16 0.37
CA ALA A 130 7.74 -2.98 -0.43
C ALA A 130 7.54 -4.48 -0.15
N ALA A 131 7.17 -5.24 -1.18
CA ALA A 131 6.88 -6.66 -1.06
C ALA A 131 7.02 -7.37 -2.41
N LEU A 132 7.30 -8.67 -2.37
CA LEU A 132 7.26 -9.57 -3.52
C LEU A 132 6.28 -10.71 -3.20
N VAL A 133 5.24 -10.87 -4.02
CA VAL A 133 4.21 -11.89 -3.81
C VAL A 133 3.92 -12.64 -5.10
N THR A 134 3.63 -13.93 -4.96
CA THR A 134 3.07 -14.73 -6.05
C THR A 134 1.65 -15.11 -5.65
N VAL A 135 0.70 -14.87 -6.54
CA VAL A 135 -0.72 -15.17 -6.34
C VAL A 135 -1.19 -16.04 -7.48
N THR A 136 -1.92 -17.10 -7.16
CA THR A 136 -2.47 -18.03 -8.14
C THR A 136 -3.99 -18.04 -8.01
N SER A 137 -4.68 -18.18 -9.13
CA SER A 137 -6.14 -18.28 -9.16
C SER A 137 -6.63 -19.60 -8.55
N ALA A 138 -7.93 -19.65 -8.22
CA ALA A 138 -8.62 -20.93 -8.07
C ALA A 138 -8.66 -21.72 -9.40
N ASN A 139 -9.10 -22.97 -9.36
CA ASN A 139 -9.32 -23.81 -10.54
C ASN A 139 -10.85 -23.99 -10.75
N PRO A 140 -11.44 -23.57 -11.89
CA PRO A 140 -10.79 -22.96 -13.05
C PRO A 140 -10.34 -21.52 -12.81
N GLY A 141 -9.23 -21.14 -13.45
CA GLY A 141 -8.66 -19.81 -13.36
C GLY A 141 -9.52 -18.78 -14.06
N THR A 142 -10.06 -17.84 -13.29
CA THR A 142 -10.83 -16.70 -13.82
C THR A 142 -10.19 -15.39 -13.40
N ALA A 143 -10.37 -14.34 -14.22
CA ALA A 143 -9.87 -13.00 -13.89
C ALA A 143 -10.43 -12.49 -12.55
N ALA A 144 -11.70 -12.78 -12.25
CA ALA A 144 -12.34 -12.48 -10.97
C ALA A 144 -11.65 -13.16 -9.80
N SER A 145 -11.47 -14.49 -9.87
CA SER A 145 -10.84 -15.24 -8.78
C SER A 145 -9.41 -14.76 -8.47
N LEU A 146 -8.61 -14.47 -9.51
CA LEU A 146 -7.26 -13.99 -9.32
C LEU A 146 -7.23 -12.53 -8.85
N GLY A 147 -8.06 -11.66 -9.42
CA GLY A 147 -8.17 -10.26 -9.01
C GLY A 147 -8.54 -10.13 -7.54
N ASP A 148 -9.55 -10.89 -7.08
CA ASP A 148 -9.92 -10.94 -5.67
C ASP A 148 -8.78 -11.43 -4.77
N ALA A 149 -8.09 -12.51 -5.17
CA ALA A 149 -6.96 -13.05 -4.41
C ALA A 149 -5.80 -12.05 -4.32
N ILE A 150 -5.49 -11.35 -5.41
CA ILE A 150 -4.48 -10.28 -5.42
C ILE A 150 -4.88 -9.15 -4.47
N GLY A 151 -6.13 -8.68 -4.57
CA GLY A 151 -6.64 -7.62 -3.69
C GLY A 151 -6.54 -7.99 -2.20
N GLN A 152 -6.90 -9.21 -1.84
CA GLN A 152 -6.77 -9.73 -0.46
C GLN A 152 -5.32 -9.84 -0.01
N ARG A 153 -4.43 -10.35 -0.86
CA ARG A 153 -3.00 -10.47 -0.55
C ARG A 153 -2.36 -9.10 -0.34
N LEU A 154 -2.64 -8.14 -1.21
CA LEU A 154 -2.15 -6.77 -1.07
C LEU A 154 -2.75 -6.08 0.18
N ALA A 155 -4.01 -6.32 0.51
CA ALA A 155 -4.60 -5.80 1.75
C ALA A 155 -3.90 -6.35 3.01
N THR A 156 -3.45 -7.61 2.97
CA THR A 156 -2.65 -8.22 4.03
C THR A 156 -1.29 -7.53 4.17
N ILE A 157 -0.61 -7.24 3.05
CA ILE A 157 0.63 -6.46 3.04
C ILE A 157 0.41 -5.07 3.61
N VAL A 158 -0.66 -4.36 3.20
CA VAL A 158 -0.98 -3.02 3.72
C VAL A 158 -1.13 -3.05 5.24
N ARG A 159 -1.81 -4.05 5.79
CA ARG A 159 -1.97 -4.22 7.24
C ARG A 159 -0.62 -4.47 7.95
N ALA A 160 0.25 -5.30 7.37
CA ALA A 160 1.57 -5.53 7.91
C ALA A 160 2.46 -4.27 7.83
N ALA A 161 2.35 -3.51 6.74
CA ALA A 161 3.07 -2.27 6.52
C ALA A 161 2.70 -1.18 7.53
N GLU A 162 1.45 -1.11 8.01
CA GLU A 162 1.06 -0.21 9.09
C GLU A 162 1.86 -0.45 10.37
N GLU A 163 2.02 -1.72 10.76
CA GLU A 163 2.82 -2.09 11.92
C GLU A 163 4.32 -1.80 11.69
N ALA A 164 4.81 -1.99 10.47
CA ALA A 164 6.17 -1.60 10.10
C ALA A 164 6.40 -0.07 10.16
N ARG A 165 5.42 0.74 9.74
CA ARG A 165 5.47 2.20 9.88
C ARG A 165 5.44 2.61 11.35
N ASN A 166 4.55 2.02 12.14
CA ASN A 166 4.52 2.25 13.59
C ASN A 166 5.87 1.88 14.23
N CYS A 167 6.53 0.80 13.79
CA CYS A 167 7.89 0.48 14.23
C CYS A 167 8.86 1.64 13.97
N ASN A 168 8.87 2.20 12.76
CA ASN A 168 9.73 3.33 12.43
C ASN A 168 9.39 4.58 13.27
N ASP A 169 8.11 4.85 13.50
CA ASP A 169 7.67 5.97 14.34
C ASP A 169 8.13 5.83 15.80
N GLN A 170 8.06 4.63 16.37
CA GLN A 170 8.56 4.36 17.72
C GLN A 170 10.08 4.45 17.79
N ARG A 171 10.78 3.94 16.75
CA ARG A 171 12.24 4.04 16.64
C ARG A 171 12.71 5.48 16.62
N GLN A 172 12.04 6.35 15.85
CA GLN A 172 12.35 7.80 15.80
C GLN A 172 12.18 8.48 17.16
N LYS A 173 11.29 7.97 18.01
CA LYS A 173 11.07 8.43 19.39
C LYS A 173 12.00 7.75 20.40
N SER A 174 12.99 6.98 19.94
CA SER A 174 13.88 6.14 20.76
C SER A 174 13.15 5.11 21.63
N GLN A 175 11.90 4.78 21.31
CA GLN A 175 11.10 3.76 22.02
C GLN A 175 11.36 2.37 21.43
N PHE A 176 12.62 1.92 21.51
CA PHE A 176 13.10 0.74 20.80
C PHE A 176 12.36 -0.56 21.13
N SER A 177 11.95 -0.77 22.40
CA SER A 177 11.16 -1.94 22.78
C SER A 177 9.81 -1.99 22.06
N LYS A 178 9.09 -0.86 22.03
CA LYS A 178 7.82 -0.73 21.30
C LYS A 178 7.99 -0.83 19.79
N ALA A 179 9.13 -0.34 19.27
CA ALA A 179 9.45 -0.52 17.86
C ALA A 179 9.56 -2.01 17.51
N LEU A 180 10.30 -2.79 18.30
CA LEU A 180 10.42 -4.24 18.11
C LEU A 180 9.08 -4.97 18.30
N ASP A 181 8.22 -4.54 19.22
CA ASP A 181 6.86 -5.07 19.35
C ASP A 181 6.03 -4.87 18.09
N ALA A 182 6.08 -3.67 17.50
CA ALA A 182 5.38 -3.36 16.26
C ALA A 182 5.96 -4.16 15.08
N ALA A 183 7.28 -4.27 14.96
CA ALA A 183 7.91 -5.11 13.93
C ALA A 183 7.50 -6.59 14.05
N ARG A 184 7.44 -7.13 15.28
CA ARG A 184 6.96 -8.51 15.52
C ARG A 184 5.52 -8.71 15.06
N LYS A 185 4.63 -7.74 15.30
CA LYS A 185 3.25 -7.78 14.79
C LYS A 185 3.19 -7.77 13.26
N ALA A 186 4.03 -6.95 12.62
CA ALA A 186 4.14 -6.92 11.16
C ALA A 186 4.57 -8.29 10.60
N LEU A 187 5.63 -8.88 11.17
CA LEU A 187 6.16 -10.17 10.75
C LEU A 187 5.21 -11.35 11.05
N ALA A 188 4.39 -11.24 12.09
CA ALA A 188 3.33 -12.22 12.34
C ALA A 188 2.24 -12.20 11.26
N ILE A 189 2.04 -11.07 10.58
CA ILE A 189 1.09 -10.94 9.47
C ILE A 189 1.73 -11.34 8.14
N GLU A 190 2.93 -10.80 7.87
CA GLU A 190 3.70 -11.06 6.65
C GLU A 190 5.16 -11.32 7.04
N PRO A 191 5.57 -12.60 7.17
CA PRO A 191 6.91 -12.96 7.62
C PRO A 191 8.05 -12.46 6.74
N ASN A 192 7.80 -12.18 5.46
CA ASN A 192 8.81 -11.72 4.51
C ASN A 192 8.68 -10.23 4.18
N LEU A 193 8.07 -9.42 5.07
CA LEU A 193 7.90 -8.00 4.83
C LEU A 193 9.22 -7.24 5.01
N THR A 194 9.80 -6.77 3.91
CA THR A 194 11.09 -6.07 3.90
C THR A 194 11.13 -4.89 4.86
N ALA A 195 10.06 -4.09 4.94
CA ALA A 195 9.99 -2.93 5.83
C ALA A 195 10.09 -3.29 7.32
N ALA A 196 9.55 -4.43 7.74
CA ALA A 196 9.62 -4.87 9.13
C ALA A 196 11.03 -5.33 9.49
N HIS A 197 11.67 -6.14 8.63
CA HIS A 197 13.07 -6.54 8.82
C HIS A 197 14.02 -5.34 8.87
N LEU A 198 13.86 -4.38 7.96
CA LEU A 198 14.64 -3.13 7.98
C LEU A 198 14.44 -2.35 9.28
N CYS A 199 13.22 -2.31 9.81
CA CYS A 199 12.98 -1.65 11.09
C CYS A 199 13.71 -2.35 12.25
N VAL A 200 13.67 -3.70 12.33
CA VAL A 200 14.40 -4.46 13.36
C VAL A 200 15.89 -4.20 13.26
N ALA A 201 16.47 -4.30 12.05
CA ALA A 201 17.88 -4.06 11.82
C ALA A 201 18.31 -2.65 12.28
N THR A 202 17.57 -1.61 11.87
CA THR A 202 17.87 -0.23 12.26
C THR A 202 17.69 0.06 13.75
N VAL A 203 16.81 -0.67 14.44
CA VAL A 203 16.71 -0.61 15.91
C VAL A 203 17.95 -1.23 16.56
N TYR A 204 18.40 -2.40 16.10
CA TYR A 204 19.59 -3.06 16.64
C TYR A 204 20.87 -2.27 16.39
N GLU A 205 21.01 -1.66 15.21
CA GLU A 205 22.07 -0.71 14.91
C GLU A 205 22.06 0.48 15.88
N ALA A 206 20.89 1.08 16.13
CA ALA A 206 20.74 2.20 17.06
C ALA A 206 21.10 1.82 18.51
N GLN A 207 20.83 0.58 18.91
CA GLN A 207 21.20 0.04 20.21
C GLN A 207 22.66 -0.46 20.30
N ARG A 208 23.41 -0.42 19.19
CA ARG A 208 24.77 -0.97 19.08
C ARG A 208 24.86 -2.42 19.56
N MET A 209 23.82 -3.20 19.25
CA MET A 209 23.82 -4.63 19.57
C MET A 209 24.92 -5.36 18.78
N PRO A 210 25.53 -6.42 19.34
CA PRO A 210 26.53 -7.20 18.63
C PRO A 210 25.96 -7.79 17.34
N ALA A 211 26.82 -7.98 16.33
CA ALA A 211 26.43 -8.40 14.99
C ALA A 211 25.63 -9.73 14.96
N ASP A 212 25.86 -10.61 15.94
CA ASP A 212 25.12 -11.87 16.10
C ASP A 212 23.60 -11.65 16.26
N SER A 213 23.20 -10.54 16.91
CA SER A 213 21.79 -10.15 17.03
C SER A 213 21.20 -9.63 15.71
N MET A 214 22.03 -9.10 14.80
CA MET A 214 21.59 -8.55 13.52
C MET A 214 21.34 -9.63 12.46
N ILE A 215 22.08 -10.75 12.52
CA ILE A 215 21.94 -11.87 11.59
C ILE A 215 20.65 -12.67 11.89
N ALA A 216 20.26 -12.79 13.16
CA ALA A 216 19.01 -13.47 13.54
C ALA A 216 17.73 -12.70 13.15
N ALA A 217 17.86 -11.43 12.75
CA ALA A 217 16.73 -10.57 12.35
C ALA A 217 16.55 -10.45 10.83
N ALA A 218 17.49 -10.97 10.05
CA ALA A 218 17.51 -10.92 8.58
C ALA A 218 16.69 -12.04 7.93
#